data_AF-A0A9D7GYV9-F1
#
_entry.id   AF-A0A9D7GYV9-F1
#
_cell.length_a   1.000
_cell.length_b   1.000
_cell.length_c   1.000
_cell.angle_alpha   90.00
_cell.angle_beta   90.00
_cell.angle_gamma   90.00
#
_symmetry.space_group_name_H-M   'P 1'
#
loop_
_entity.id
_entity.type
_entity.pdbx_description
1 polymer ?
#
loop_
_entity_poly.entity_id
_entity_poly.type
_entity_poly.pdbx_seq_one_letter_code
_entity_poly.pdbx_strand_id
1 'polypeptide(L)'
;MNPAAGSLPRLRRRWPALVLVLAGLAAFHFFGPKLPRDQTVRVQLGPEAAALRELALRYNERSPLTGEPLREVSYRYPAAEAPRTIRHTLRIPDGEYLLEIELVTHQGRTTLSRPVRLSGADTTVDVSTAVRELALTPDGGAR
;
A
#
# COMPACT_ATOMS: atom_id res chain seq x y z
N MET A 1 55.98 -54.33 -15.40
CA MET A 1 55.63 -53.32 -14.37
C MET A 1 54.64 -52.34 -14.99
N ASN A 2 53.38 -52.37 -14.55
CA ASN A 2 52.30 -51.52 -15.06
C ASN A 2 52.09 -50.34 -14.08
N PRO A 3 52.23 -49.08 -14.51
CA PRO A 3 51.88 -47.95 -13.65
C PRO A 3 50.35 -47.81 -13.56
N ALA A 4 49.85 -47.79 -12.32
CA ALA A 4 48.45 -47.60 -11.99
C ALA A 4 47.97 -46.22 -12.46
N ALA A 5 46.94 -46.22 -13.33
CA ALA A 5 46.27 -45.01 -13.76
C ALA A 5 45.38 -44.48 -12.63
N GLY A 6 45.87 -43.45 -11.93
CA GLY A 6 45.08 -42.71 -10.94
C GLY A 6 43.93 -41.96 -11.61
N SER A 7 42.71 -42.45 -11.43
CA SER A 7 41.50 -41.76 -11.88
C SER A 7 41.25 -40.53 -11.02
N LEU A 8 41.44 -39.34 -11.59
CA LEU A 8 41.04 -38.09 -10.93
C LEU A 8 39.51 -38.08 -10.72
N PRO A 9 39.03 -37.77 -9.51
CA PRO A 9 37.60 -37.77 -9.20
C PRO A 9 36.88 -36.73 -10.04
N ARG A 10 35.80 -37.15 -10.70
CA ARG A 10 34.90 -36.33 -11.54
C ARG A 10 34.06 -35.36 -10.68
N LEU A 11 34.72 -34.43 -9.98
CA LEU A 11 34.10 -33.49 -9.03
C LEU A 11 33.63 -32.17 -9.68
N ARG A 12 33.63 -32.06 -11.01
CA ARG A 12 33.35 -30.79 -11.72
C ARG A 12 31.91 -30.64 -12.23
N ARG A 13 31.03 -31.65 -12.09
CA ARG A 13 29.70 -31.65 -12.75
C ARG A 13 28.54 -31.06 -11.93
N ARG A 14 28.74 -30.68 -10.66
CA ARG A 14 27.67 -30.12 -9.79
C ARG A 14 27.70 -28.61 -9.62
N TRP A 15 28.76 -27.94 -10.08
CA TRP A 15 28.90 -26.48 -10.03
C TRP A 15 27.78 -25.71 -10.74
N PRO A 16 27.31 -26.08 -11.96
CA PRO A 16 26.25 -25.31 -12.61
C PRO A 16 24.92 -25.37 -11.85
N ALA A 17 24.62 -26.50 -11.20
CA ALA A 17 23.41 -26.63 -10.38
C ALA A 17 23.46 -25.71 -9.15
N LEU A 18 24.61 -25.61 -8.49
CA LEU A 18 24.79 -24.69 -7.35
C LEU A 18 24.67 -23.22 -7.77
N VAL A 19 25.25 -22.84 -8.90
CA VAL A 19 25.12 -21.48 -9.44
C VAL A 19 23.67 -21.14 -9.76
N LEU A 20 22.91 -22.06 -10.36
CA LEU A 20 21.49 -21.84 -10.64
C LEU A 20 20.66 -21.70 -9.36
N VAL A 21 20.92 -22.51 -8.34
CA VAL A 21 20.23 -22.40 -7.04
C VAL A 21 20.56 -21.06 -6.36
N LEU A 22 21.82 -20.66 -6.33
CA LEU A 22 22.24 -19.36 -5.77
C LEU A 22 21.66 -18.19 -6.55
N ALA A 23 21.67 -18.24 -7.88
CA ALA A 23 21.08 -17.21 -8.72
C ALA A 23 19.55 -17.12 -8.52
N GLY A 24 18.86 -18.26 -8.43
CA GLY A 24 17.44 -18.31 -8.13
C GLY A 24 17.11 -17.74 -6.76
N LEU A 25 17.91 -18.05 -5.73
CA LEU A 25 17.73 -17.51 -4.39
C LEU A 25 17.96 -16.00 -4.34
N ALA A 26 19.01 -15.52 -5.03
CA ALA A 26 19.30 -14.09 -5.14
C ALA A 26 18.18 -13.34 -5.87
N ALA A 27 17.67 -13.88 -6.99
CA ALA A 27 16.54 -13.31 -7.72
C ALA A 27 15.27 -13.27 -6.87
N PHE A 28 14.95 -14.36 -6.16
CA PHE A 28 13.80 -14.40 -5.26
C PHE A 28 13.90 -13.33 -4.15
N HIS A 29 15.09 -13.14 -3.57
CA HIS A 29 15.28 -12.14 -2.53
C HIS A 29 15.21 -10.71 -3.06
N PHE A 30 15.67 -10.47 -4.29
CA PHE A 30 15.68 -9.14 -4.91
C PHE A 30 14.32 -8.72 -5.48
N PHE A 31 13.58 -9.65 -6.09
CA PHE A 31 12.30 -9.36 -6.75
C PHE A 31 11.09 -9.67 -5.88
N GLY A 32 11.19 -10.59 -4.92
CA GLY A 32 10.10 -11.00 -4.04
C GLY A 32 9.38 -9.85 -3.33
N PRO A 33 10.10 -8.89 -2.72
CA PRO A 33 9.48 -7.74 -2.05
C PRO A 33 8.77 -6.76 -2.99
N LYS A 34 9.10 -6.78 -4.29
CA LYS A 34 8.56 -5.85 -5.29
C LYS A 34 7.35 -6.42 -6.04
N LEU A 35 6.96 -7.66 -5.77
CA LEU A 35 5.82 -8.27 -6.44
C LEU A 35 4.52 -7.66 -5.90
N PRO A 36 3.63 -7.14 -6.77
CA PRO A 36 2.33 -6.62 -6.34
C PRO A 36 1.48 -7.71 -5.69
N ARG A 37 0.96 -7.41 -4.50
CA ARG A 37 0.06 -8.29 -3.73
C ARG A 37 -1.21 -7.54 -3.35
N ASP A 38 -2.24 -8.28 -3.00
CA ASP A 38 -3.49 -7.69 -2.53
C ASP A 38 -3.30 -7.12 -1.13
N GLN A 39 -3.46 -5.81 -1.02
CA GLN A 39 -3.41 -5.04 0.21
C GLN A 39 -4.83 -4.64 0.56
N THR A 40 -5.27 -4.89 1.79
CA THR A 40 -6.57 -4.42 2.26
C THR A 40 -6.39 -3.23 3.18
N VAL A 41 -7.03 -2.11 2.84
CA VAL A 41 -7.06 -0.90 3.65
C VAL A 41 -8.48 -0.69 4.16
N ARG A 42 -8.60 -0.53 5.47
CA ARG A 42 -9.85 -0.22 6.17
C ARG A 42 -9.82 1.21 6.63
N VAL A 43 -10.68 2.06 6.08
CA VAL A 43 -10.82 3.46 6.50
C VAL A 43 -11.99 3.55 7.47
N GLN A 44 -11.72 3.97 8.71
CA GLN A 44 -12.75 4.21 9.71
C GLN A 44 -13.20 5.67 9.67
N LEU A 45 -14.46 5.88 9.31
CA LEU A 45 -15.08 7.22 9.20
C LEU A 45 -15.79 7.63 10.50
N GLY A 46 -16.15 6.67 11.35
CA GLY A 46 -16.79 6.93 12.64
C GLY A 46 -18.29 7.27 12.55
N PRO A 47 -18.89 7.80 13.64
CA PRO A 47 -20.33 8.05 13.73
C PRO A 47 -20.80 9.17 12.79
N GLU A 48 -19.94 10.14 12.49
CA GLU A 48 -20.23 11.29 11.61
C GLU A 48 -20.08 10.96 10.12
N ALA A 49 -19.91 9.68 9.77
CA ALA A 49 -19.79 9.24 8.38
C ALA A 49 -20.93 9.74 7.50
N ALA A 50 -22.16 9.85 8.04
CA ALA A 50 -23.34 10.32 7.31
C ALA A 50 -23.19 11.75 6.72
N ALA A 51 -22.29 12.58 7.26
CA ALA A 51 -22.01 13.91 6.72
C ALA A 51 -21.11 13.88 5.47
N LEU A 52 -20.44 12.76 5.19
CA LEU A 52 -19.49 12.62 4.09
C LEU A 52 -20.20 12.43 2.75
N ARG A 53 -19.74 13.18 1.75
CA ARG A 53 -20.22 13.15 0.37
C ARG A 53 -19.23 12.53 -0.58
N GLU A 54 -17.95 12.90 -0.45
CA GLU A 54 -16.89 12.30 -1.23
C GLU A 54 -15.71 11.91 -0.33
N LEU A 55 -15.12 10.76 -0.62
CA LEU A 55 -13.85 10.29 -0.06
C LEU A 55 -12.93 9.99 -1.23
N ALA A 56 -11.79 10.68 -1.34
CA ALA A 56 -10.73 10.28 -2.25
C ALA A 56 -9.51 9.77 -1.46
N LEU A 57 -8.99 8.63 -1.88
CA LEU A 57 -7.80 7.99 -1.33
C LEU A 57 -6.73 7.99 -2.42
N ARG A 58 -5.61 8.66 -2.18
CA ARG A 58 -4.45 8.71 -3.07
C ARG A 58 -3.26 8.07 -2.38
N TYR A 59 -2.68 7.07 -3.03
CA TYR A 59 -1.50 6.36 -2.55
C TYR A 59 -0.27 6.91 -3.26
N ASN A 60 0.57 7.63 -2.53
CA ASN A 60 1.82 8.17 -3.03
C ASN A 60 2.99 7.34 -2.49
N GLU A 61 4.03 7.14 -3.29
CA GLU A 61 5.28 6.62 -2.76
C GLU A 61 5.84 7.63 -1.74
N ARG A 62 6.44 7.14 -0.65
CA ARG A 62 7.06 8.03 0.34
C ARG A 62 8.20 8.86 -0.26
N SER A 63 8.78 8.41 -1.37
CA SER A 63 9.77 9.17 -2.12
C SER A 63 9.06 10.00 -3.21
N PRO A 64 9.02 11.34 -3.09
CA PRO A 64 8.22 12.20 -3.98
C PRO A 64 8.87 12.43 -5.36
N LEU A 65 9.83 11.61 -5.78
CA LEU A 65 10.63 11.84 -6.99
C LEU A 65 9.78 11.83 -8.28
N THR A 66 8.63 11.18 -8.27
CA THR A 66 7.76 11.03 -9.45
C THR A 66 6.51 11.92 -9.42
N GLY A 67 6.10 12.43 -8.26
CA GLY A 67 4.96 13.37 -8.09
C GLY A 67 3.57 12.83 -8.47
N GLU A 68 3.48 11.75 -9.25
CA GLU A 68 2.20 11.14 -9.65
C GLU A 68 1.73 10.10 -8.62
N PRO A 69 0.41 10.09 -8.30
CA PRO A 69 -0.14 9.09 -7.41
C PRO A 69 -0.08 7.70 -8.05
N LEU A 70 0.41 6.72 -7.28
CA LEU A 70 0.48 5.32 -7.72
C LEU A 70 -0.92 4.75 -7.95
N ARG A 71 -1.88 5.18 -7.11
CA ARG A 71 -3.28 4.77 -7.19
C ARG A 71 -4.16 5.84 -6.58
N GLU A 72 -5.28 6.12 -7.26
CA GLU A 72 -6.36 6.93 -6.73
C GLU A 72 -7.67 6.14 -6.74
N VAL A 73 -8.45 6.29 -5.67
CA VAL A 73 -9.79 5.73 -5.56
C VAL A 73 -10.70 6.79 -4.98
N SER A 74 -11.82 7.05 -5.64
CA SER A 74 -12.83 7.99 -5.18
C SER A 74 -14.14 7.25 -4.91
N TYR A 75 -14.77 7.59 -3.78
CA TYR A 75 -16.08 7.15 -3.40
C TYR A 75 -17.00 8.36 -3.29
N ARG A 76 -18.18 8.25 -3.88
CA ARG A 76 -19.24 9.25 -3.77
C ARG A 76 -20.45 8.63 -3.10
N TYR A 77 -20.98 9.35 -2.13
CA TYR A 77 -22.08 8.92 -1.31
C TYR A 77 -23.29 9.84 -1.48
N PRO A 78 -24.49 9.25 -1.65
CA PRO A 78 -25.73 9.99 -1.43
C PRO A 78 -25.83 10.50 0.01
N ALA A 79 -26.85 11.30 0.28
CA ALA A 79 -27.00 12.00 1.56
C ALA A 79 -27.16 10.98 2.69
N ALA A 80 -26.34 11.06 3.73
CA ALA A 80 -26.43 10.19 4.90
C ALA A 80 -26.25 8.67 4.61
N GLU A 81 -25.70 8.30 3.46
CA GLU A 81 -25.49 6.89 3.05
C GLU A 81 -24.04 6.42 3.18
N ALA A 82 -23.11 7.32 3.54
CA ALA A 82 -21.72 6.96 3.73
C ALA A 82 -21.55 5.97 4.91
N PRO A 83 -20.89 4.81 4.70
CA PRO A 83 -20.73 3.79 5.74
C PRO A 83 -19.72 4.23 6.81
N ARG A 84 -19.84 3.71 8.03
CA ARG A 84 -18.88 4.01 9.11
C ARG A 84 -17.48 3.45 8.88
N THR A 85 -17.36 2.44 8.02
CA THR A 85 -16.09 1.80 7.68
C THR A 85 -16.11 1.42 6.22
N ILE A 86 -15.03 1.75 5.52
CA ILE A 86 -14.83 1.40 4.12
C ILE A 86 -13.67 0.42 4.06
N ARG A 87 -13.90 -0.70 3.38
CA ARG A 87 -12.85 -1.67 3.08
C ARG A 87 -12.54 -1.58 1.60
N HIS A 88 -11.29 -1.32 1.26
CA HIS A 88 -10.80 -1.30 -0.11
C HIS A 88 -9.63 -2.26 -0.25
N THR A 89 -9.54 -2.92 -1.41
CA THR A 89 -8.44 -3.83 -1.73
C THR A 89 -7.77 -3.34 -3.00
N LEU A 90 -6.45 -3.14 -2.93
CA LEU A 90 -5.62 -2.70 -4.03
C LEU A 90 -4.42 -3.63 -4.20
N ARG A 91 -3.96 -3.80 -5.44
CA ARG A 91 -2.82 -4.67 -5.75
C ARG A 91 -1.56 -3.84 -5.96
N ILE A 92 -0.75 -3.71 -4.90
CA ILE A 92 0.51 -2.95 -4.92
C ILE A 92 1.61 -3.69 -4.11
N PRO A 93 2.90 -3.38 -4.33
CA PRO A 93 3.98 -3.98 -3.57
C PRO A 93 3.89 -3.69 -2.07
N ASP A 94 4.58 -4.50 -1.27
CA ASP A 94 4.79 -4.19 0.14
C ASP A 94 5.71 -2.98 0.27
N GLY A 95 5.42 -2.03 1.17
CA GLY A 95 6.18 -0.80 1.25
C GLY A 95 5.61 0.27 2.18
N GLU A 96 6.34 1.39 2.25
CA GLU A 96 5.93 2.61 2.96
C GLU A 96 5.30 3.58 1.96
N TYR A 97 4.08 3.99 2.23
CA TYR A 97 3.29 4.88 1.39
C TYR A 97 2.84 6.11 2.17
N LEU A 98 2.63 7.20 1.45
CA LEU A 98 1.89 8.34 1.97
C LEU A 98 0.46 8.25 1.44
N LEU A 99 -0.49 7.97 2.32
CA LEU A 99 -1.90 7.95 2.00
C LEU A 99 -2.47 9.35 2.19
N GLU A 100 -2.79 10.01 1.08
CA GLU A 100 -3.55 11.24 1.05
C GLU A 100 -5.05 10.91 1.04
N ILE A 101 -5.76 11.51 1.98
CA ILE A 101 -7.18 11.28 2.20
C ILE A 101 -7.87 12.62 2.08
N GLU A 102 -8.72 12.72 1.09
CA GLU A 102 -9.55 13.88 0.83
C GLU A 102 -10.97 13.58 1.29
N LEU A 103 -11.51 14.42 2.15
CA LEU A 103 -12.85 14.31 2.69
C LEU A 103 -13.65 15.52 2.23
N VAL A 104 -14.82 15.28 1.64
CA VAL A 104 -15.76 16.33 1.23
C VAL A 104 -17.08 16.10 1.96
N THR A 105 -17.55 17.12 2.68
CA THR A 105 -18.86 17.17 3.32
C THR A 105 -19.69 18.31 2.74
N HIS A 106 -20.89 18.54 3.26
CA HIS A 106 -21.65 19.74 2.95
C HIS A 106 -21.03 21.05 3.46
N GLN A 107 -20.20 20.96 4.50
CA GLN A 107 -19.63 22.13 5.17
C GLN A 107 -18.29 22.54 4.56
N GLY A 108 -17.63 21.65 3.81
CA GLY A 108 -16.37 21.97 3.15
C GLY A 108 -15.58 20.73 2.73
N ARG A 109 -14.29 20.95 2.48
CA ARG A 109 -13.33 19.94 2.07
C ARG A 109 -12.10 20.02 2.96
N THR A 110 -11.54 18.87 3.34
CA THR A 110 -10.23 18.80 3.99
C THR A 110 -9.39 17.69 3.38
N THR A 111 -8.08 17.88 3.38
CA THR A 111 -7.11 16.89 2.93
C THR A 111 -6.14 16.61 4.04
N LEU A 112 -5.88 15.33 4.31
CA LEU A 112 -4.95 14.89 5.32
C LEU A 112 -4.02 13.81 4.75
N SER A 113 -2.79 13.77 5.24
CA SER A 113 -1.77 12.83 4.77
C SER A 113 -1.32 11.95 5.92
N ARG A 114 -1.32 10.63 5.70
CA ARG A 114 -0.94 9.62 6.71
C ARG A 114 0.12 8.70 6.14
N PRO A 115 1.29 8.56 6.79
CA PRO A 115 2.21 7.49 6.43
C PRO A 115 1.57 6.15 6.78
N VAL A 116 1.56 5.21 5.84
CA VAL A 116 1.03 3.86 6.02
C VAL A 116 2.03 2.84 5.52
N ARG A 117 2.22 1.77 6.28
CA ARG A 117 3.01 0.61 5.86
C ARG A 117 2.06 -0.49 5.39
N LEU A 118 2.29 -0.98 4.18
CA LEU A 118 1.52 -2.07 3.57
C LEU A 118 2.42 -3.30 3.46
N SER A 119 1.92 -4.45 3.96
CA SER A 119 2.73 -5.67 4.07
C SER A 119 1.90 -6.95 3.87
N GLY A 120 0.86 -6.89 3.05
CA GLY A 120 -0.08 -7.99 2.76
C GLY A 120 -1.13 -8.24 3.84
N ALA A 121 -1.24 -7.37 4.84
CA ALA A 121 -2.20 -7.48 5.96
C ALA A 121 -3.31 -6.42 5.85
N ASP A 122 -4.31 -6.53 6.74
CA ASP A 122 -5.33 -5.50 6.94
C ASP A 122 -4.71 -4.26 7.62
N THR A 123 -4.56 -3.17 6.88
CA THR A 123 -4.13 -1.88 7.43
C THR A 123 -5.36 -1.02 7.74
N THR A 124 -5.50 -0.59 8.99
CA THR A 124 -6.60 0.28 9.40
C THR A 124 -6.14 1.72 9.55
N VAL A 125 -6.89 2.65 8.97
CA VAL A 125 -6.65 4.09 9.06
C VAL A 125 -7.89 4.75 9.64
N ASP A 126 -7.73 5.40 10.78
CA ASP A 126 -8.79 6.13 11.45
C ASP A 126 -8.78 7.60 11.01
N VAL A 127 -9.89 8.04 10.42
CA VAL A 127 -10.13 9.44 10.04
C VAL A 127 -11.37 10.01 10.70
N SER A 128 -11.95 9.30 11.67
CA SER A 128 -13.19 9.70 12.34
C SER A 128 -13.10 11.07 13.00
N THR A 129 -11.96 11.41 13.59
CA THR A 129 -11.71 12.74 14.16
C THR A 129 -11.76 13.82 13.08
N ALA A 130 -11.12 13.61 11.94
CA ALA A 130 -11.11 14.59 10.84
C ALA A 130 -12.49 14.75 10.21
N VAL A 131 -13.25 13.66 10.04
CA VAL A 131 -14.65 13.71 9.58
C VAL A 131 -15.50 14.51 10.57
N ARG A 132 -15.34 14.25 11.87
CA ARG A 132 -16.05 14.98 12.92
C ARG A 132 -15.72 16.46 12.93
N GLU A 133 -14.43 16.82 12.87
CA GLU A 133 -13.98 18.21 12.82
C GLU A 133 -14.55 18.94 11.59
N LEU A 134 -14.53 18.28 10.42
CA LEU A 134 -15.09 18.83 9.19
C LEU A 134 -16.62 18.92 9.21
N ALA A 135 -17.31 18.08 9.97
CA ALA A 135 -18.76 18.10 10.14
C ALA A 135 -19.23 19.10 11.23
N LEU A 136 -18.32 19.59 12.06
CA LEU A 136 -18.61 20.56 13.13
C LEU A 136 -18.12 21.97 12.81
N THR A 137 -17.27 22.13 11.78
CA THR A 137 -16.69 23.42 11.40
C THR A 137 -17.41 23.96 10.17
N PRO A 138 -18.49 24.74 10.33
CA PRO A 138 -19.10 25.45 9.23
C PRO A 138 -18.13 26.53 8.72
N ASP A 139 -17.52 26.29 7.56
CA ASP A 139 -16.91 27.27 6.66
C ASP A 139 -16.18 28.46 7.34
N GLY A 140 -15.30 28.14 8.30
CA GLY A 140 -14.64 29.11 9.18
C GLY A 140 -13.17 29.37 8.88
N GLY A 141 -12.67 29.12 7.66
CA GLY A 141 -11.23 29.20 7.42
C GLY A 141 -10.74 29.03 5.99
N ALA A 142 -11.33 29.74 5.03
CA ALA A 142 -10.56 30.12 3.84
C ALA A 142 -9.57 31.24 4.25
N ARG A 143 -8.31 30.86 4.47
CA ARG A 143 -7.16 31.77 4.41
C ARG A 143 -6.03 31.10 3.66
#